data_AF-A0A1F5BIX0-F1
#
_entry.id   AF-A0A1F5BIX0-F1
#
_cell.length_a   1.000
_cell.length_b   1.000
_cell.length_c   1.000
_cell.angle_alpha   90.00
_cell.angle_beta   90.00
_cell.angle_gamma   90.00
#
_symmetry.space_group_name_H-M   'P 1'
#
loop_
_entity.id
_entity.type
_entity.pdbx_description
1 polymer ?
#
loop_
_entity_poly.entity_id
_entity_poly.type
_entity_poly.pdbx_seq_one_letter_code
_entity_poly.pdbx_strand_id
1 'polypeptide(L)'
;MGAVTPMLVSAGAPTFSVKVRNVTDAPLDSILWTVVPFDRAGNIIPDGEEEGGYADPLNPIGPGEASELSFMVSSAEAARIKLVLKEVIFISPNPQGRDYPGLPQKWTNPYFDAELRTVRGIGVPE
;
A
#
# COMPACT_ATOMS: atom_id res chain seq x y z
N MET A 1 -44.33 -9.19 -24.29
CA MET A 1 -43.39 -9.64 -23.24
C MET A 1 -42.03 -9.10 -23.63
N GLY A 2 -41.54 -8.06 -22.95
CA GLY A 2 -40.22 -7.49 -23.23
C GLY A 2 -39.15 -8.26 -22.47
N ALA A 3 -38.15 -8.77 -23.18
CA ALA A 3 -36.98 -9.36 -22.54
C ALA A 3 -36.21 -8.27 -21.81
N VAL A 4 -36.15 -8.37 -20.48
CA VAL A 4 -35.20 -7.60 -19.67
C VAL A 4 -33.84 -8.27 -19.83
N THR A 5 -32.95 -7.63 -20.58
CA THR A 5 -31.54 -7.98 -20.59
C THR A 5 -31.01 -7.80 -19.16
N PRO A 6 -30.45 -8.82 -18.50
CA PRO A 6 -29.83 -8.62 -17.20
C PRO A 6 -28.64 -7.68 -17.39
N MET A 7 -28.72 -6.52 -16.75
CA MET A 7 -27.60 -5.59 -16.65
C MET A 7 -26.58 -6.26 -15.72
N LEU A 8 -25.48 -6.77 -16.28
CA LEU A 8 -24.35 -7.21 -15.47
C LEU A 8 -23.78 -5.96 -14.79
N VAL A 9 -24.17 -5.74 -13.53
CA VAL A 9 -23.43 -4.86 -12.65
C VAL A 9 -22.15 -5.63 -12.32
N SER A 10 -21.05 -5.28 -12.99
CA SER A 10 -19.73 -5.68 -12.50
C SER A 10 -19.65 -5.20 -11.06
N ALA A 11 -19.57 -6.12 -10.10
CA ALA A 11 -19.33 -5.74 -8.72
C ALA A 11 -18.03 -4.92 -8.73
N GLY A 12 -18.14 -3.63 -8.41
CA GLY A 12 -16.99 -2.72 -8.48
C GLY A 12 -15.85 -3.29 -7.64
N ALA A 13 -14.62 -3.10 -8.13
CA ALA A 13 -13.40 -3.45 -7.41
C ALA A 13 -13.51 -3.00 -5.93
N PRO A 14 -13.28 -3.89 -4.94
CA PRO A 14 -13.39 -3.53 -3.54
C PRO A 14 -12.40 -2.41 -3.19
N THR A 15 -12.88 -1.41 -2.44
CA THR A 15 -12.05 -0.32 -1.92
C THR A 15 -11.64 -0.64 -0.48
N PHE A 16 -10.36 -0.48 -0.19
CA PHE A 16 -9.80 -0.64 1.14
C PHE A 16 -9.21 0.68 1.63
N SER A 17 -9.35 0.94 2.93
CA SER A 17 -8.75 2.10 3.59
C SER A 17 -7.69 1.64 4.59
N VAL A 18 -6.52 2.27 4.58
CA VAL A 18 -5.42 2.05 5.52
C VAL A 18 -5.05 3.36 6.20
N LYS A 19 -4.86 3.30 7.51
CA LYS A 19 -4.29 4.42 8.27
C LYS A 19 -2.78 4.24 8.36
N VAL A 20 -2.04 5.18 7.77
CA VAL A 20 -0.59 5.25 7.88
C VAL A 20 -0.23 6.30 8.91
N ARG A 21 0.70 5.99 9.81
CA ARG A 21 1.27 6.96 10.76
C ARG A 21 2.77 7.10 10.51
N ASN A 22 3.23 8.33 10.31
CA ASN A 22 4.66 8.62 10.26
C ASN A 22 5.23 8.57 11.68
N VAL A 23 6.15 7.64 11.93
CA VAL A 23 6.84 7.46 13.22
C VAL A 23 8.28 7.98 13.18
N THR A 24 8.67 8.64 12.10
CA THR A 24 10.00 9.21 11.90
C THR A 24 10.00 10.71 12.17
N ASP A 25 11.20 11.28 12.27
CA ASP A 25 11.40 12.73 12.45
C ASP A 25 11.45 13.49 11.11
N ALA A 26 11.23 12.81 9.97
CA ALA A 26 11.26 13.38 8.64
C ALA A 26 9.90 13.26 7.93
N PRO A 27 9.48 14.25 7.10
CA PRO A 27 8.28 14.11 6.29
C PRO A 27 8.39 12.94 5.32
N LEU A 28 7.30 12.19 5.11
CA LEU A 28 7.22 11.12 4.12
C LEU A 28 6.55 11.63 2.83
N ASP A 29 7.28 11.57 1.73
CA ASP A 29 6.77 11.95 0.40
C ASP A 29 6.02 10.81 -0.25
N SER A 30 6.59 9.60 -0.16
CA SER A 30 6.06 8.42 -0.83
C SER A 30 6.24 7.16 -0.01
N ILE A 31 5.29 6.24 -0.14
CA ILE A 31 5.31 4.92 0.51
C ILE A 31 4.83 3.93 -0.54
N LEU A 32 5.60 2.87 -0.77
CA LEU A 32 5.26 1.80 -1.71
C LEU A 32 5.09 0.49 -0.96
N TRP A 33 4.07 -0.29 -1.30
CA TRP A 33 3.80 -1.60 -0.72
C TRP A 33 3.25 -2.58 -1.75
N THR A 34 3.34 -3.87 -1.44
CA THR A 34 2.62 -4.93 -2.15
C THR A 34 1.33 -5.23 -1.40
N VAL A 35 0.22 -5.27 -2.12
CA VAL A 35 -1.09 -5.70 -1.62
C VAL A 35 -1.22 -7.19 -1.90
N VAL A 36 -1.50 -7.98 -0.86
CA VAL A 36 -1.84 -9.41 -0.99
C VAL A 36 -3.32 -9.58 -0.61
N PRO A 37 -4.22 -9.83 -1.58
CA PRO A 37 -5.64 -9.99 -1.31
C PRO A 37 -5.99 -11.42 -0.88
N PHE A 38 -7.02 -11.49 -0.04
CA PHE A 38 -7.58 -12.73 0.49
C PHE A 38 -9.10 -12.78 0.24
N ASP A 39 -9.61 -13.96 -0.07
CA ASP A 39 -11.04 -14.22 -0.22
C ASP A 39 -11.76 -14.21 1.15
N ARG A 40 -13.08 -14.43 1.15
CA ARG A 40 -13.89 -14.51 2.39
C ARG A 40 -13.56 -15.73 3.25
N ALA A 41 -13.02 -16.79 2.66
CA ALA A 41 -12.59 -17.99 3.37
C ALA A 41 -11.21 -17.82 4.01
N GLY A 42 -10.49 -16.75 3.67
CA GLY A 42 -9.15 -16.46 4.18
C GLY A 42 -8.02 -17.05 3.33
N ASN A 43 -8.31 -17.52 2.11
CA ASN A 43 -7.30 -17.97 1.18
C ASN A 43 -6.74 -16.79 0.38
N ILE A 44 -5.47 -16.86 0.01
CA ILE A 44 -4.86 -15.91 -0.92
C ILE A 44 -5.56 -16.06 -2.28
N ILE A 45 -5.85 -14.92 -2.91
CA ILE A 45 -6.38 -14.92 -4.28
C ILE A 45 -5.19 -15.06 -5.23
N PRO A 46 -5.09 -16.15 -6.03
CA PRO A 46 -3.99 -16.35 -6.97
C PRO A 46 -3.90 -15.21 -7.97
N ASP A 47 -2.69 -14.80 -8.29
CA ASP A 47 -2.39 -13.71 -9.24
C ASP A 47 -3.07 -12.35 -8.92
N GLY A 48 -3.62 -12.21 -7.71
CA GLY A 48 -4.30 -10.99 -7.26
C GLY A 48 -3.36 -9.96 -6.62
N GLU A 49 -2.08 -10.28 -6.48
CA GLU A 49 -1.12 -9.34 -5.90
C GLU A 49 -0.90 -8.13 -6.81
N GLU A 50 -0.90 -6.94 -6.21
CA GLU A 50 -0.68 -5.69 -6.93
C GLU A 50 0.18 -4.72 -6.11
N GLU A 51 0.80 -3.76 -6.80
CA GLU A 51 1.53 -2.69 -6.13
C GLU A 51 0.56 -1.56 -5.76
N GLY A 52 0.67 -1.10 -4.52
CA GLY A 52 -0.04 0.07 -4.03
C GLY A 52 0.95 1.08 -3.45
N GLY A 53 0.49 2.31 -3.29
CA GLY A 53 1.33 3.32 -2.69
C GLY A 53 0.64 4.65 -2.43
N TYR A 54 1.38 5.46 -1.69
CA TYR A 54 1.16 6.88 -1.50
C TYR A 54 2.28 7.63 -2.20
N ALA A 55 1.95 8.71 -2.90
CA ALA A 55 2.92 9.69 -3.36
C ALA A 55 2.22 11.05 -3.48
N ASP A 56 2.49 11.93 -2.53
CA ASP A 56 2.05 13.34 -2.60
C ASP A 56 3.20 14.25 -2.15
N PRO A 57 4.07 14.66 -3.09
CA PRO A 57 5.19 15.55 -2.77
C PRO A 57 4.74 16.97 -2.40
N LEU A 58 3.47 17.34 -2.63
CA LEU A 58 2.93 18.65 -2.23
C LEU A 58 2.38 18.62 -0.81
N ASN A 59 1.91 17.45 -0.35
CA ASN A 59 1.38 17.25 0.99
C ASN A 59 2.03 16.00 1.63
N PRO A 60 3.33 16.03 1.98
CA PRO A 60 3.96 14.90 2.63
C PRO A 60 3.35 14.63 4.01
N ILE A 61 3.42 13.39 4.47
CA ILE A 61 2.95 13.02 5.82
C ILE A 61 3.98 13.52 6.82
N GLY A 62 3.62 14.55 7.60
CA GLY A 62 4.53 15.18 8.55
C GLY A 62 4.97 14.24 9.68
N PRO A 63 6.07 14.56 10.39
CA PRO A 63 6.52 13.79 11.55
C PRO A 63 5.42 13.62 12.61
N GLY A 64 5.13 12.38 12.99
CA GLY A 64 4.10 12.05 13.99
C GLY A 64 2.65 12.08 13.49
N GLU A 65 2.41 12.57 12.27
CA GLU A 65 1.09 12.68 11.65
C GLU A 65 0.58 11.34 11.13
N ALA A 66 -0.71 11.27 10.85
CA ALA A 66 -1.33 10.10 10.23
C ALA A 66 -2.25 10.51 9.08
N SER A 67 -2.22 9.69 8.02
CA SER A 67 -3.07 9.85 6.84
C SER A 67 -3.88 8.60 6.61
N GLU A 68 -5.14 8.77 6.21
CA GLU A 68 -5.98 7.67 5.74
C GLU A 68 -5.89 7.59 4.22
N LEU A 69 -5.51 6.43 3.71
CA LEU A 69 -5.29 6.18 2.30
C LEU A 69 -6.31 5.16 1.83
N SER A 70 -7.00 5.46 0.73
CA SER A 70 -7.96 4.53 0.14
C SER A 70 -7.54 4.14 -1.26
N PHE A 71 -7.61 2.85 -1.58
CA PHE A 71 -7.27 2.31 -2.89
C PHE A 71 -8.20 1.15 -3.24
N MET A 72 -8.40 0.96 -4.54
CA MET A 72 -9.15 -0.17 -5.07
C MET A 72 -8.22 -1.36 -5.26
N VAL A 73 -8.73 -2.55 -5.01
CA VAL A 73 -8.05 -3.81 -5.32
C VAL A 73 -8.72 -4.45 -6.52
N SER A 74 -7.92 -4.81 -7.52
CA SER A 74 -8.41 -5.25 -8.83
C SER A 74 -9.22 -6.55 -8.76
N SER A 75 -8.96 -7.39 -7.76
CA SER A 75 -9.71 -8.62 -7.51
C SER A 75 -11.07 -8.33 -6.88
N ALA A 76 -12.15 -8.57 -7.64
CA ALA A 76 -13.53 -8.42 -7.18
C ALA A 76 -13.89 -9.35 -5.99
N GLU A 77 -13.14 -10.44 -5.81
CA GLU A 77 -13.33 -11.41 -4.73
C GLU A 77 -12.58 -11.04 -3.44
N ALA A 78 -11.73 -10.01 -3.48
CA ALA A 78 -10.96 -9.58 -2.32
C ALA A 78 -11.88 -9.10 -1.19
N ALA A 79 -11.82 -9.81 -0.07
CA ALA A 79 -12.56 -9.49 1.15
C ALA A 79 -11.65 -8.94 2.25
N ARG A 80 -10.36 -9.27 2.19
CA ARG A 80 -9.32 -8.78 3.11
C ARG A 80 -8.03 -8.56 2.34
N ILE A 81 -7.15 -7.74 2.91
CA ILE A 81 -5.81 -7.50 2.37
C ILE A 81 -4.77 -7.60 3.48
N LYS A 82 -3.54 -7.94 3.09
CA LYS A 82 -2.32 -7.62 3.84
C LYS A 82 -1.44 -6.74 2.98
N LEU A 83 -0.77 -5.79 3.62
CA LEU A 83 0.18 -4.90 2.97
C LEU A 83 1.59 -5.26 3.41
N VAL A 84 2.50 -5.39 2.46
CA VAL A 84 3.92 -5.61 2.72
C VAL A 84 4.68 -4.38 2.26
N LEU A 85 5.25 -3.64 3.21
CA LEU A 85 5.95 -2.38 2.93
C LEU A 85 7.22 -2.67 2.12
N LYS A 86 7.39 -1.98 1.00
CA LYS A 86 8.51 -2.18 0.08
C LYS A 86 9.54 -1.07 0.23
N GLU A 87 9.11 0.18 0.07
CA GLU A 87 9.98 1.36 0.07
C GLU A 87 9.28 2.56 0.69
N VAL A 88 10.06 3.48 1.23
CA VAL A 88 9.62 4.79 1.72
C VAL A 88 10.59 5.85 1.21
N ILE A 89 10.04 6.97 0.71
CA ILE A 89 10.81 8.17 0.39
C ILE A 89 10.49 9.21 1.44
N PHE A 90 11.53 9.73 2.09
CA PHE A 90 11.43 10.78 3.11
C PHE A 90 12.33 11.96 2.76
N ILE A 91 11.97 13.14 3.25
CA ILE A 91 12.72 14.38 2.98
C ILE A 91 13.71 14.66 4.11
N SER A 92 14.99 14.54 3.79
CA SER A 92 16.08 14.91 4.69
C SER A 92 16.42 16.40 4.59
N PRO A 93 16.91 17.03 5.68
CA PRO A 93 17.42 18.39 5.63
C PRO A 93 18.52 18.55 4.58
N ASN A 94 18.50 19.67 3.85
CA ASN A 94 19.56 19.94 2.89
C ASN A 94 20.85 20.36 3.63
N PRO A 95 22.01 19.70 3.38
CA PRO A 95 23.27 20.07 4.01
C PRO A 95 23.76 21.48 3.64
N GLN A 96 23.24 22.06 2.55
CA GLN A 96 23.55 23.44 2.13
C GLN A 96 22.80 24.50 2.95
N GLY A 97 21.86 24.10 3.81
CA GLY A 97 21.10 25.00 4.68
C GLY A 97 19.60 25.01 4.40
N ARG A 98 18.85 25.74 5.23
CA ARG A 98 17.38 25.77 5.20
C ARG A 98 16.79 26.47 3.97
N ASP A 99 17.59 27.24 3.24
CA ASP A 99 17.17 27.96 2.03
C ASP A 99 17.08 27.05 0.80
N TYR A 100 17.59 25.82 0.91
CA TYR A 100 17.54 24.82 -0.14
C TYR A 100 16.46 23.77 0.16
N PRO A 101 15.75 23.27 -0.88
CA PRO A 101 14.77 22.21 -0.68
C PRO A 101 15.45 20.98 -0.07
N GLY A 102 14.72 20.29 0.81
CA GLY A 102 15.19 19.04 1.40
C GLY A 102 15.48 18.00 0.32
N LEU A 103 16.33 17.04 0.65
CA LEU A 103 16.77 16.01 -0.28
C LEU A 103 15.96 14.72 -0.07
N PRO A 104 15.35 14.16 -1.12
CA PRO A 104 14.64 12.89 -1.02
C PRO A 104 15.64 11.77 -0.72
N GLN A 105 15.33 10.99 0.30
CA GLN A 105 16.07 9.82 0.72
C GLN A 105 15.17 8.60 0.60
N LYS A 106 15.72 7.52 0.05
CA LYS A 106 15.00 6.26 -0.09
C LYS A 106 15.44 5.29 1.01
N TRP A 107 14.46 4.74 1.70
CA TRP A 107 14.61 3.54 2.52
C TRP A 107 13.90 2.38 1.82
N THR A 108 14.56 1.22 1.75
CA THR A 108 14.00 -0.02 1.21
C THR A 108 13.90 -1.02 2.36
N ASN A 109 12.77 -1.72 2.47
CA ASN A 109 12.56 -2.73 3.49
C ASN A 109 13.50 -3.92 3.26
N PRO A 110 14.49 -4.18 4.14
CA PRO A 110 15.42 -5.29 3.97
C PRO A 110 14.78 -6.66 4.18
N TYR A 111 13.57 -6.72 4.75
CA TYR A 111 12.83 -7.95 5.02
C TYR A 111 11.68 -8.18 4.03
N PHE A 112 11.53 -7.33 3.00
CA PHE A 112 10.41 -7.37 2.06
C PHE A 112 10.12 -8.78 1.52
N ASP A 113 11.12 -9.47 0.98
CA ASP A 113 10.93 -10.81 0.41
C ASP A 113 10.57 -11.87 1.47
N ALA A 114 11.05 -11.72 2.71
CA ALA A 114 10.75 -12.64 3.80
C ALA A 114 9.33 -12.40 4.34
N GLU A 115 8.93 -11.15 4.49
CA GLU A 115 7.57 -10.77 4.87
C GLU A 115 6.56 -11.20 3.80
N LEU A 116 6.86 -10.98 2.52
CA LEU A 116 6.00 -11.40 1.43
C LEU A 116 5.82 -12.92 1.38
N ARG A 117 6.90 -13.70 1.58
CA ARG A 117 6.82 -15.17 1.73
C ARG A 117 5.95 -15.58 2.92
N THR A 118 6.13 -14.93 4.07
CA THR A 118 5.35 -15.18 5.29
C THR A 118 3.87 -14.90 5.05
N VAL A 119 3.54 -13.78 4.41
CA VAL A 119 2.17 -13.40 4.05
C VAL A 119 1.57 -14.40 3.06
N ARG A 120 2.36 -14.90 2.11
CA ARG A 120 1.97 -15.93 1.15
C ARG A 120 1.76 -17.33 1.77
N GLY A 121 2.16 -17.53 3.03
CA GLY A 121 2.19 -18.86 3.64
C GLY A 121 3.24 -19.79 3.02
N ILE A 122 4.23 -19.23 2.32
CA ILE A 122 5.31 -19.98 1.67
C ILE A 122 6.53 -19.96 2.59
N GLY A 123 6.77 -21.07 3.32
CA GLY A 123 8.07 -21.33 3.95
C GLY A 123 8.29 -20.77 5.36
N VAL A 124 7.38 -21.03 6.31
CA VAL A 124 7.79 -21.10 7.73
C VAL A 124 8.27 -22.54 7.96
N PRO A 125 9.58 -22.80 8.13
CA PRO A 125 10.00 -24.09 8.67
C PRO A 125 9.47 -24.21 10.10
N GLU A 126 8.75 -25.30 10.39
CA GLU A 126 8.47 -25.73 11.77
C GLU A 126 9.75 -26.05 12.53
#